data_AF-A0A7X2L1N1-F1
#
_entry.id   AF-A0A7X2L1N1-F1
#
_cell.length_a   1.000
_cell.length_b   1.000
_cell.length_c   1.000
_cell.angle_alpha   90.00
_cell.angle_beta   90.00
_cell.angle_gamma   90.00
#
_symmetry.space_group_name_H-M   'P 1'
#
loop_
_entity.id
_entity.type
_entity.pdbx_description
1 polymer ?
#
loop_
_entity_poly.entity_id
_entity_poly.type
_entity_poly.pdbx_seq_one_letter_code
_entity_poly.pdbx_strand_id
1 'polypeptide(L)'
;MPKYEMKLLSVSALILTVALSSTGCSYSKPAQTPKVNSITPAGAYALSYYEKSPITDKEGKYWIPLKPAVASIGYRMKDDTANGGNVKVGYSDVMFMLHPGSKQATSLGQKLTLPDSPERRKGEIYITPRALSKLLQTEVGWNKSSGEINIVAPTDKDTTLKIQQTDEAKPFRVQNLSAADSQELVAYAKKYLGVPYDFGAGPYEETKKFDCSTFTRHVYKKFGVDLPRLAKDQDNLGKRVSRNELVTGDLIFFTVPGRFKSDAIPGHVGIYIGNGQFIHTWGDPGVQISDLDSGYWSNVILHMQRIL
;
A
#
# COMPACT_ATOMS: atom_id res chain seq x y z
N MET A 1 75.65 -25.52 -54.83
CA MET A 1 76.41 -25.96 -53.64
C MET A 1 77.47 -24.91 -53.34
N PRO A 2 77.85 -24.54 -52.09
CA PRO A 2 77.37 -24.93 -50.75
C PRO A 2 76.86 -23.70 -49.92
N LYS A 3 75.87 -23.84 -49.03
CA LYS A 3 75.89 -24.08 -47.56
C LYS A 3 75.37 -22.86 -46.77
N TYR A 4 74.31 -23.11 -46.01
CA TYR A 4 73.73 -22.28 -44.95
C TYR A 4 74.75 -22.02 -43.83
N GLU A 5 74.74 -20.82 -43.26
CA GLU A 5 74.90 -20.65 -41.81
C GLU A 5 73.96 -19.54 -41.30
N MET A 6 73.32 -19.86 -40.18
CA MET A 6 72.27 -19.12 -39.51
C MET A 6 72.88 -18.46 -38.28
N LYS A 7 72.79 -17.13 -38.15
CA LYS A 7 73.05 -16.43 -36.89
C LYS A 7 71.93 -15.44 -36.59
N LEU A 8 71.12 -15.80 -35.60
CA LEU A 8 70.23 -14.93 -34.86
C LEU A 8 71.05 -13.86 -34.13
N LEU A 9 70.67 -12.60 -34.26
CA LEU A 9 70.95 -11.55 -33.29
C LEU A 9 69.75 -10.60 -33.26
N SER A 10 69.09 -10.56 -32.11
CA SER A 10 67.98 -9.68 -31.78
C SER A 10 68.46 -8.25 -31.56
N VAL A 11 67.79 -7.25 -32.15
CA VAL A 11 67.72 -5.90 -31.54
C VAL A 11 66.33 -5.32 -31.81
N SER A 12 65.69 -4.92 -30.71
CA SER A 12 64.32 -4.45 -30.54
C SER A 12 64.00 -3.18 -31.32
N ALA A 13 62.89 -3.19 -32.08
CA ALA A 13 62.28 -1.99 -32.63
C ALA A 13 61.28 -1.40 -31.63
N LEU A 14 61.56 -0.19 -31.16
CA LEU A 14 60.70 0.61 -30.30
C LEU A 14 59.57 1.22 -31.15
N ILE A 15 58.37 0.63 -31.13
CA ILE A 15 57.18 1.22 -31.77
C ILE A 15 56.50 2.12 -30.75
N LEU A 16 56.56 3.43 -31.01
CA LEU A 16 55.90 4.48 -30.25
C LEU A 16 54.40 4.48 -30.60
N THR A 17 53.57 3.83 -29.78
CA THR A 17 52.11 3.93 -29.87
C THR A 17 51.64 5.21 -29.18
N VAL A 18 51.15 6.17 -29.97
CA VAL A 18 50.43 7.34 -29.48
C VAL A 18 49.04 6.87 -29.03
N ALA A 19 48.86 6.71 -27.72
CA ALA A 19 47.54 6.51 -27.12
C ALA A 19 46.85 7.89 -26.98
N LEU A 20 45.88 8.16 -27.85
CA LEU A 20 44.91 9.24 -27.64
C LEU A 20 43.99 8.85 -26.48
N SER A 21 44.35 9.27 -25.27
CA SER A 21 43.47 9.21 -24.10
C SER A 21 42.36 10.25 -24.26
N SER A 22 41.16 9.81 -24.64
CA SER A 22 39.95 10.61 -24.48
C SER A 22 39.57 10.65 -23.00
N THR A 23 39.97 11.71 -22.31
CA THR A 23 39.45 12.05 -20.98
C THR A 23 38.02 12.59 -21.11
N GLY A 24 37.08 11.68 -21.31
CA GLY A 24 35.67 11.94 -21.06
C GLY A 24 35.43 11.90 -19.55
N CYS A 25 35.53 13.05 -18.88
CA CYS A 25 35.11 13.19 -17.49
C CYS A 25 33.57 13.10 -17.41
N SER A 26 33.04 11.88 -17.40
CA SER A 26 31.67 11.60 -16.98
C SER A 26 31.62 11.70 -15.45
N TYR A 27 31.19 12.86 -14.95
CA TYR A 27 30.82 13.04 -13.55
C TYR A 27 29.47 12.33 -13.31
N SER A 28 29.48 10.99 -13.22
CA SER A 28 28.39 10.26 -12.59
C SER A 28 28.49 10.49 -11.08
N LYS A 29 27.70 11.43 -10.55
CA LYS A 29 27.42 11.45 -9.12
C LYS A 29 26.87 10.07 -8.74
N PRO A 30 27.38 9.40 -7.69
CA PRO A 30 26.71 8.20 -7.18
C PRO A 30 25.28 8.60 -6.84
N ALA A 31 24.31 7.89 -7.41
CA ALA A 31 22.91 8.04 -7.04
C ALA A 31 22.85 7.82 -5.53
N GLN A 32 22.52 8.88 -4.79
CA GLN A 32 22.17 8.75 -3.38
C GLN A 32 21.00 7.79 -3.35
N THR A 33 21.23 6.56 -2.89
CA THR A 33 20.15 5.68 -2.48
C THR A 33 19.32 6.47 -1.46
N PRO A 34 18.02 6.72 -1.73
CA PRO A 34 17.17 7.37 -0.75
C PRO A 34 17.30 6.59 0.55
N LYS A 35 17.71 7.26 1.63
CA LYS A 35 17.69 6.65 2.96
C LYS A 35 16.24 6.28 3.24
N VAL A 36 15.95 4.98 3.14
CA VAL A 36 14.66 4.41 3.49
C VAL A 36 14.46 4.68 4.98
N ASN A 37 13.66 5.69 5.30
CA ASN A 37 13.12 5.83 6.64
C ASN A 37 12.06 4.73 6.79
N SER A 38 12.51 3.55 7.18
CA SER A 38 11.62 2.50 7.67
C SER A 38 10.91 3.03 8.90
N ILE A 39 9.63 3.38 8.75
CA ILE A 39 8.76 3.49 9.92
C ILE A 39 8.51 2.06 10.38
N THR A 40 9.30 1.59 11.34
CA THR A 40 8.97 0.41 12.12
C THR A 40 7.57 0.63 12.72
N PRO A 41 6.62 -0.29 12.53
CA PRO A 41 5.34 -0.23 13.22
C PRO A 41 5.59 -0.09 14.73
N ALA A 42 4.96 0.89 15.35
CA ALA A 42 5.15 1.15 16.77
C ALA A 42 4.58 0.00 17.59
N GLY A 43 5.46 -0.83 18.16
CA GLY A 43 5.20 -1.63 19.37
C GLY A 43 4.28 -2.84 19.21
N ALA A 44 4.33 -3.72 20.21
CA ALA A 44 3.48 -4.90 20.32
C ALA A 44 2.00 -4.50 20.42
N TYR A 45 1.16 -5.12 19.60
CA TYR A 45 -0.30 -4.93 19.59
C TYR A 45 -0.90 -5.53 20.86
N ALA A 46 -1.56 -4.70 21.67
CA ALA A 46 -2.16 -5.18 22.90
C ALA A 46 -3.56 -5.79 22.67
N LEU A 47 -4.25 -5.49 21.55
CA LEU A 47 -5.68 -5.83 21.28
C LEU A 47 -6.67 -5.41 22.39
N SER A 48 -6.15 -4.87 23.48
CA SER A 48 -6.83 -4.22 24.58
C SER A 48 -6.03 -3.01 25.03
N TYR A 49 -6.71 -1.99 25.53
CA TYR A 49 -6.07 -0.89 26.24
C TYR A 49 -7.03 -0.31 27.28
N TYR A 50 -6.47 0.36 28.26
CA TYR A 50 -7.26 1.04 29.29
C TYR A 50 -7.54 2.48 28.83
N GLU A 51 -8.82 2.79 28.61
CA GLU A 51 -9.23 4.14 28.26
C GLU A 51 -9.25 5.02 29.52
N LYS A 52 -8.48 6.11 29.48
CA LYS A 52 -8.26 7.00 30.62
C LYS A 52 -9.22 8.20 30.65
N SER A 53 -9.85 8.52 29.52
CA SER A 53 -10.71 9.68 29.33
C SER A 53 -12.08 9.34 28.71
N PRO A 54 -12.78 8.29 29.19
CA PRO A 54 -14.09 8.01 28.63
C PRO A 54 -15.15 8.98 29.13
N ILE A 55 -16.21 9.16 28.32
CA ILE A 55 -17.33 10.03 28.65
C ILE A 55 -18.61 9.21 28.63
N THR A 56 -19.38 9.26 29.71
CA THR A 56 -20.78 8.83 29.69
C THR A 56 -21.64 10.07 29.54
N ASP A 57 -22.51 10.10 28.53
CA ASP A 57 -23.45 11.22 28.36
C ASP A 57 -24.68 11.09 29.27
N LYS A 58 -25.57 12.09 29.19
CA LYS A 58 -26.79 12.16 30.00
C LYS A 58 -27.79 11.04 29.69
N GLU A 59 -27.67 10.42 28.52
CA GLU A 59 -28.50 9.30 28.06
C GLU A 59 -27.89 7.95 28.48
N GLY A 60 -26.77 7.98 29.23
CA GLY A 60 -26.07 6.79 29.70
C GLY A 60 -25.22 6.12 28.61
N LYS A 61 -25.07 6.74 27.45
CA LYS A 61 -24.25 6.21 26.35
C LYS A 61 -22.78 6.53 26.61
N TYR A 62 -21.97 5.50 26.40
CA TYR A 62 -20.54 5.53 26.65
C TYR A 62 -19.76 5.87 25.38
N TRP A 63 -18.82 6.78 25.51
CA TRP A 63 -18.02 7.35 24.44
C TRP A 63 -16.54 7.20 24.75
N ILE A 64 -15.78 6.78 23.74
CA ILE A 64 -14.32 6.66 23.80
C ILE A 64 -13.67 7.53 22.73
N PRO A 65 -12.49 8.10 23.02
CA PRO A 65 -11.63 8.70 22.02
C PRO A 65 -11.30 7.70 20.89
N LEU A 66 -11.58 8.09 19.64
CA LEU A 66 -11.38 7.23 18.47
C LEU A 66 -9.89 6.97 18.20
N LYS A 67 -9.02 7.98 18.35
CA LYS A 67 -7.60 7.87 17.99
C LYS A 67 -6.85 6.82 18.82
N PRO A 68 -6.92 6.80 20.16
CA PRO A 68 -6.35 5.71 20.97
C PRO A 68 -6.98 4.36 20.65
N ALA A 69 -8.30 4.30 20.44
CA ALA A 69 -9.00 3.07 20.12
C ALA A 69 -8.51 2.41 18.83
N VAL A 70 -8.32 3.19 17.77
CA VAL A 70 -7.82 2.62 16.50
C VAL A 70 -6.30 2.40 16.55
N ALA A 71 -5.56 3.20 17.33
CA ALA A 71 -4.13 2.99 17.55
C ALA A 71 -3.82 1.70 18.31
N SER A 72 -4.69 1.26 19.23
CA SER A 72 -4.50 0.02 19.99
C SER A 72 -4.53 -1.25 19.11
N ILE A 73 -5.11 -1.14 17.91
CA ILE A 73 -5.10 -2.18 16.87
C ILE A 73 -4.16 -1.82 15.70
N GLY A 74 -3.22 -0.91 15.92
CA GLY A 74 -2.19 -0.54 14.95
C GLY A 74 -2.64 0.45 13.87
N TYR A 75 -3.89 0.92 13.89
CA TYR A 75 -4.38 1.86 12.89
C TYR A 75 -3.96 3.30 13.20
N ARG A 76 -3.64 4.01 12.14
CA ARG A 76 -3.43 5.45 12.10
C ARG A 76 -4.78 6.13 11.87
N MET A 77 -4.93 7.31 12.45
CA MET A 77 -6.06 8.19 12.22
C MET A 77 -5.57 9.54 11.68
N LYS A 78 -6.20 10.01 10.60
CA LYS A 78 -6.05 11.36 10.08
C LYS A 78 -7.41 12.06 10.13
N ASP A 79 -7.43 13.29 10.62
CA ASP A 79 -8.65 14.08 10.77
C ASP A 79 -8.59 15.29 9.82
N ASP A 80 -9.25 15.16 8.65
CA ASP A 80 -9.30 16.21 7.63
C ASP A 80 -10.58 17.06 7.74
N THR A 81 -11.39 16.88 8.79
CA THR A 81 -12.75 17.45 8.85
C THR A 81 -12.77 18.97 9.04
N ALA A 82 -11.70 19.56 9.57
CA ALA A 82 -11.54 21.01 9.64
C ALA A 82 -11.50 21.66 8.23
N ASN A 83 -11.14 20.89 7.20
CA ASN A 83 -11.09 21.32 5.81
C ASN A 83 -12.26 20.76 4.98
N GLY A 84 -13.38 20.40 5.63
CA GLY A 84 -14.54 19.78 4.98
C GLY A 84 -14.34 18.31 4.58
N GLY A 85 -13.21 17.69 4.98
CA GLY A 85 -12.90 16.29 4.70
C GLY A 85 -13.53 15.31 5.69
N ASN A 86 -13.03 14.08 5.71
CA ASN A 86 -13.46 13.03 6.64
C ASN A 86 -12.36 12.69 7.65
N VAL A 87 -12.75 12.05 8.75
CA VAL A 87 -11.82 11.28 9.56
C VAL A 87 -11.53 9.98 8.81
N LYS A 88 -10.25 9.65 8.70
CA LYS A 88 -9.69 8.54 7.92
C LYS A 88 -8.94 7.62 8.85
N VAL A 89 -9.25 6.33 8.83
CA VAL A 89 -8.66 5.31 9.72
C VAL A 89 -8.17 4.10 8.91
N GLY A 90 -7.02 3.55 9.30
CA GLY A 90 -6.47 2.29 8.78
C GLY A 90 -4.94 2.24 8.94
N TYR A 91 -4.23 1.42 8.17
CA TYR A 91 -2.79 1.19 8.39
C TYR A 91 -1.87 1.85 7.32
N SER A 92 -1.81 1.25 6.13
CA SER A 92 -1.18 1.79 4.91
C SER A 92 -2.20 2.15 3.81
N ASP A 93 -3.47 1.75 3.96
CA ASP A 93 -4.62 2.22 3.19
C ASP A 93 -5.72 2.73 4.12
N VAL A 94 -6.53 3.70 3.67
CA VAL A 94 -7.76 4.03 4.39
C VAL A 94 -8.77 2.91 4.24
N MET A 95 -9.11 2.34 5.38
CA MET A 95 -10.06 1.26 5.51
C MET A 95 -11.41 1.80 5.97
N PHE A 96 -11.40 2.87 6.77
CA PHE A 96 -12.61 3.45 7.33
C PHE A 96 -12.61 4.97 7.16
N MET A 97 -13.76 5.51 6.76
CA MET A 97 -14.03 6.94 6.72
C MET A 97 -15.29 7.25 7.49
N LEU A 98 -15.25 8.30 8.29
CA LEU A 98 -16.39 8.77 9.08
C LEU A 98 -16.33 10.28 9.23
N HIS A 99 -17.47 10.90 9.51
CA HIS A 99 -17.56 12.33 9.75
C HIS A 99 -18.27 12.60 11.08
N PRO A 100 -17.72 13.46 11.97
CA PRO A 100 -18.40 13.86 13.20
C PRO A 100 -19.77 14.51 12.90
N GLY A 101 -20.82 14.11 13.61
CA GLY A 101 -22.18 14.56 13.35
C GLY A 101 -22.91 13.79 12.24
N SER A 102 -22.26 12.86 11.55
CA SER A 102 -22.89 11.99 10.54
C SER A 102 -22.89 10.54 10.97
N LYS A 103 -24.01 9.85 10.74
CA LYS A 103 -24.07 8.38 10.88
C LYS A 103 -23.52 7.67 9.65
N GLN A 104 -23.32 8.36 8.54
CA GLN A 104 -22.79 7.75 7.33
C GLN A 104 -21.28 7.56 7.43
N ALA A 105 -20.83 6.35 7.15
CA ALA A 105 -19.42 5.98 7.16
C ALA A 105 -19.12 5.07 5.96
N THR A 106 -17.84 4.95 5.64
CA THR A 106 -17.32 3.91 4.75
C THR A 106 -16.51 2.95 5.59
N SER A 107 -16.75 1.65 5.43
CA SER A 107 -15.99 0.58 6.06
C SER A 107 -15.58 -0.41 5.00
N LEU A 108 -14.27 -0.63 4.87
CA LEU A 108 -13.68 -1.53 3.90
C LEU A 108 -14.18 -1.28 2.47
N GLY A 109 -14.30 0.00 2.09
CA GLY A 109 -14.80 0.42 0.76
C GLY A 109 -16.32 0.42 0.61
N GLN A 110 -17.09 -0.12 1.56
CA GLN A 110 -18.56 -0.15 1.52
C GLN A 110 -19.17 0.96 2.38
N LYS A 111 -20.24 1.60 1.89
CA LYS A 111 -21.01 2.56 2.70
C LYS A 111 -21.82 1.81 3.76
N LEU A 112 -21.83 2.32 4.99
CA LEU A 112 -22.67 1.82 6.07
C LEU A 112 -23.23 2.96 6.92
N THR A 113 -24.30 2.66 7.64
CA THR A 113 -24.89 3.55 8.65
C THR A 113 -24.49 3.09 10.04
N LEU A 114 -23.85 3.98 10.79
CA LEU A 114 -23.50 3.78 12.19
C LEU A 114 -24.74 3.93 13.08
N PRO A 115 -24.82 3.18 14.20
CA PRO A 115 -25.92 3.31 15.16
C PRO A 115 -25.96 4.71 15.79
N ASP A 116 -24.77 5.27 16.06
CA ASP A 116 -24.55 6.59 16.64
C ASP A 116 -23.57 7.37 15.75
N SER A 117 -23.81 8.67 15.57
CA SER A 117 -22.86 9.53 14.88
C SER A 117 -21.64 9.77 15.78
N PRO A 118 -20.40 9.66 15.26
CA PRO A 118 -19.21 10.13 15.97
C PRO A 118 -19.35 11.62 16.31
N GLU A 119 -18.69 12.08 17.36
CA GLU A 119 -18.79 13.46 17.84
C GLU A 119 -17.43 14.09 18.07
N ARG A 120 -17.30 15.38 17.78
CA ARG A 120 -16.12 16.14 18.20
C ARG A 120 -16.35 16.72 19.59
N ARG A 121 -15.48 16.37 20.54
CA ARG A 121 -15.51 16.91 21.92
C ARG A 121 -14.12 17.35 22.30
N LYS A 122 -13.97 18.63 22.69
CA LYS A 122 -12.66 19.25 23.05
C LYS A 122 -11.55 19.03 22.01
N GLY A 123 -11.90 19.05 20.73
CA GLY A 123 -10.95 18.87 19.63
C GLY A 123 -10.69 17.41 19.23
N GLU A 124 -11.13 16.44 20.03
CA GLU A 124 -10.97 15.01 19.73
C GLU A 124 -12.23 14.37 19.18
N ILE A 125 -12.07 13.31 18.39
CA ILE A 125 -13.19 12.53 17.86
C ILE A 125 -13.52 11.43 18.85
N TYR A 126 -14.78 11.40 19.29
CA TYR A 126 -15.36 10.38 20.14
C TYR A 126 -16.32 9.51 19.35
N ILE A 127 -16.38 8.24 19.71
CA ILE A 127 -17.28 7.24 19.12
C ILE A 127 -17.79 6.32 20.22
N THR A 128 -18.99 5.76 20.06
CA THR A 128 -19.48 4.72 20.96
C THR A 128 -18.82 3.38 20.63
N PRO A 129 -18.57 2.48 21.61
CA PRO A 129 -18.08 1.13 21.32
C PRO A 129 -18.94 0.38 20.29
N ARG A 130 -20.27 0.59 20.32
CA ARG A 130 -21.20 0.01 19.35
C ARG A 130 -20.99 0.55 17.94
N ALA A 131 -20.83 1.86 17.79
CA ALA A 131 -20.53 2.46 16.50
C ALA A 131 -19.14 2.06 16.00
N LEU A 132 -18.15 1.98 16.89
CA LEU A 132 -16.81 1.52 16.54
C LEU A 132 -16.82 0.05 16.09
N SER A 133 -17.57 -0.81 16.78
CA SER A 133 -17.76 -2.21 16.39
C SER A 133 -18.38 -2.33 15.00
N LYS A 134 -19.43 -1.53 14.72
CA LYS A 134 -20.06 -1.48 13.39
C LYS A 134 -19.09 -0.98 12.32
N LEU A 135 -18.30 0.06 12.63
CA LEU A 135 -17.32 0.64 11.72
C LEU A 135 -16.22 -0.37 11.38
N LEU A 136 -15.63 -1.00 12.39
CA LEU A 136 -14.52 -1.94 12.24
C LEU A 136 -14.96 -3.34 11.77
N GLN A 137 -16.27 -3.61 11.77
CA GLN A 137 -16.85 -4.93 11.49
C GLN A 137 -16.28 -6.02 12.41
N THR A 138 -15.95 -5.65 13.65
CA THR A 138 -15.44 -6.55 14.68
C THR A 138 -16.04 -6.18 16.03
N GLU A 139 -16.00 -7.10 16.97
CA GLU A 139 -16.50 -6.86 18.31
C GLU A 139 -15.58 -5.90 19.08
N VAL A 140 -16.18 -4.87 19.66
CA VAL A 140 -15.51 -3.94 20.57
C VAL A 140 -16.16 -4.12 21.93
N GLY A 141 -15.48 -4.85 22.81
CA GLY A 141 -15.85 -5.02 24.20
C GLY A 141 -15.42 -3.81 25.03
N TRP A 142 -16.24 -3.47 26.02
CA TRP A 142 -15.92 -2.46 27.00
C TRP A 142 -16.28 -2.94 28.40
N ASN A 143 -15.32 -2.86 29.32
CA ASN A 143 -15.53 -3.09 30.73
C ASN A 143 -15.68 -1.76 31.46
N LYS A 144 -16.90 -1.48 31.94
CA LYS A 144 -17.25 -0.24 32.64
C LYS A 144 -16.51 -0.05 33.97
N SER A 145 -16.16 -1.14 34.65
CA SER A 145 -15.52 -1.10 35.96
C SER A 145 -14.01 -0.86 35.87
N SER A 146 -13.36 -1.43 34.85
CA SER A 146 -11.91 -1.27 34.65
C SER A 146 -11.52 -0.18 33.64
N GLY A 147 -12.47 0.29 32.83
CA GLY A 147 -12.18 1.18 31.68
C GLY A 147 -11.47 0.46 30.52
N GLU A 148 -11.34 -0.86 30.58
CA GLU A 148 -10.70 -1.65 29.53
C GLU A 148 -11.57 -1.67 28.27
N ILE A 149 -10.93 -1.35 27.14
CA ILE A 149 -11.47 -1.51 25.81
C ILE A 149 -10.75 -2.68 25.16
N ASN A 150 -11.52 -3.69 24.77
CA ASN A 150 -11.05 -4.88 24.09
C ASN A 150 -11.53 -4.82 22.65
N ILE A 151 -10.61 -4.73 21.69
CA ILE A 151 -10.96 -4.77 20.28
C ILE A 151 -10.51 -6.11 19.76
N VAL A 152 -11.49 -6.98 19.49
CA VAL A 152 -11.21 -8.27 18.88
C VAL A 152 -10.56 -7.99 17.53
N ALA A 153 -9.38 -8.57 17.30
CA ALA A 153 -8.71 -8.50 16.00
C ALA A 153 -9.76 -8.82 14.92
N PRO A 154 -9.90 -8.00 13.87
CA PRO A 154 -10.89 -8.22 12.83
C PRO A 154 -10.80 -9.67 12.36
N THR A 155 -11.83 -10.46 12.69
CA THR A 155 -11.95 -11.82 12.18
C THR A 155 -12.62 -11.74 10.83
N ASP A 156 -12.10 -12.47 9.84
CA ASP A 156 -12.86 -12.82 8.65
C ASP A 156 -14.04 -13.71 9.08
N LYS A 157 -15.05 -13.14 9.74
CA LYS A 157 -16.33 -13.81 9.95
C LYS A 157 -17.03 -13.79 8.60
N ASP A 158 -16.74 -14.85 7.86
CA ASP A 158 -17.62 -15.55 6.93
C ASP A 158 -18.50 -14.61 6.11
N THR A 159 -18.02 -14.29 4.89
CA THR A 159 -18.83 -13.86 3.77
C THR A 159 -19.83 -14.96 3.37
N THR A 160 -20.74 -15.32 4.27
CA THR A 160 -22.09 -15.78 3.95
C THR A 160 -23.05 -14.59 3.93
N LEU A 161 -22.59 -13.46 3.40
CA LEU A 161 -23.48 -12.57 2.69
C LEU A 161 -23.90 -13.33 1.44
N LYS A 162 -25.13 -13.89 1.47
CA LYS A 162 -25.88 -14.15 0.25
C LYS A 162 -25.74 -12.87 -0.59
N ILE A 163 -24.94 -12.95 -1.65
CA ILE A 163 -24.91 -11.92 -2.68
C ILE A 163 -26.32 -11.94 -3.23
N GLN A 164 -27.15 -11.05 -2.70
CA GLN A 164 -28.42 -10.73 -3.30
C GLN A 164 -28.03 -9.96 -4.56
N GLN A 165 -27.91 -10.75 -5.62
CA GLN A 165 -27.74 -10.38 -7.01
C GLN A 165 -28.53 -9.10 -7.28
N THR A 166 -27.85 -7.97 -7.17
CA THR A 166 -28.38 -6.66 -7.48
C THR A 166 -27.32 -5.97 -8.31
N ASP A 167 -27.73 -5.72 -9.54
CA ASP A 167 -27.05 -5.10 -10.67
C ASP A 167 -25.78 -5.80 -11.14
N GLU A 168 -25.93 -6.46 -12.29
CA GLU A 168 -24.90 -7.12 -13.09
C GLU A 168 -23.59 -6.32 -13.10
N ALA A 169 -22.61 -6.74 -12.30
CA ALA A 169 -21.23 -6.35 -12.52
C ALA A 169 -20.89 -6.80 -13.94
N LYS A 170 -20.63 -5.84 -14.84
CA LYS A 170 -20.11 -6.13 -16.18
C LYS A 170 -18.99 -7.15 -16.03
N PRO A 171 -19.01 -8.26 -16.78
CA PRO A 171 -17.96 -9.26 -16.68
C PRO A 171 -16.62 -8.54 -16.85
N PHE A 172 -15.74 -8.73 -15.87
CA PHE A 172 -14.36 -8.31 -15.93
C PHE A 172 -13.75 -8.97 -17.16
N ARG A 173 -13.75 -8.26 -18.29
CA ARG A 173 -12.98 -8.68 -19.46
C ARG A 173 -11.54 -8.51 -19.04
N VAL A 174 -10.89 -9.63 -18.70
CA VAL A 174 -9.43 -9.76 -18.76
C VAL A 174 -9.07 -9.34 -20.18
N GLN A 175 -8.72 -8.07 -20.35
CA GLN A 175 -8.19 -7.59 -21.61
C GLN A 175 -6.74 -8.04 -21.59
N ASN A 176 -6.46 -9.12 -22.34
CA ASN A 176 -5.08 -9.48 -22.67
C ASN A 176 -4.43 -8.25 -23.31
N LEU A 177 -3.74 -7.47 -22.48
CA LEU A 177 -2.92 -6.38 -22.94
C LEU A 177 -1.83 -6.98 -23.82
N SER A 178 -1.62 -6.38 -24.97
CA SER A 178 -0.44 -6.70 -25.75
C SER A 178 0.81 -6.34 -24.93
N ALA A 179 1.96 -6.94 -25.25
CA ALA A 179 3.21 -6.55 -24.63
C ALA A 179 3.49 -5.03 -24.75
N ALA A 180 2.95 -4.38 -25.79
CA ALA A 180 3.01 -2.93 -25.96
C ALA A 180 2.18 -2.19 -24.91
N ASP A 181 0.95 -2.64 -24.63
CA ASP A 181 0.10 -2.00 -23.63
C ASP A 181 0.66 -2.15 -22.20
N SER A 182 1.29 -3.29 -21.88
CA SER A 182 2.02 -3.47 -20.61
C SER A 182 3.19 -2.50 -20.45
N GLN A 183 3.92 -2.22 -21.53
CA GLN A 183 5.01 -1.23 -21.51
C GLN A 183 4.46 0.19 -21.36
N GLU A 184 3.36 0.53 -22.03
CA GLU A 184 2.68 1.80 -21.86
C GLU A 184 2.14 2.00 -20.44
N LEU A 185 1.62 0.94 -19.82
CA LEU A 185 1.17 0.94 -18.43
C LEU A 185 2.30 1.33 -17.48
N VAL A 186 3.48 0.72 -17.66
CA VAL A 186 4.66 1.07 -16.86
C VAL A 186 5.17 2.47 -17.15
N ALA A 187 5.20 2.88 -18.41
CA ALA A 187 5.59 4.24 -18.78
C ALA A 187 4.64 5.26 -18.14
N TYR A 188 3.34 4.97 -18.11
CA TYR A 188 2.33 5.80 -17.45
C TYR A 188 2.53 5.82 -15.92
N ALA A 189 2.76 4.66 -15.29
CA ALA A 189 3.04 4.56 -13.86
C ALA A 189 4.28 5.37 -13.45
N LYS A 190 5.35 5.33 -14.26
CA LYS A 190 6.60 6.07 -14.01
C LYS A 190 6.45 7.59 -14.06
N LYS A 191 5.41 8.13 -14.70
CA LYS A 191 5.12 9.59 -14.68
C LYS A 191 4.85 10.12 -13.28
N TYR A 192 4.50 9.24 -12.35
CA TYR A 192 4.14 9.60 -10.98
C TYR A 192 5.28 9.41 -9.98
N LEU A 193 6.49 9.03 -10.41
CA LEU A 193 7.64 8.90 -9.50
C LEU A 193 7.83 10.16 -8.65
N GLY A 194 7.97 9.98 -7.34
CA GLY A 194 8.08 11.06 -6.36
C GLY A 194 6.76 11.74 -5.97
N VAL A 195 5.61 11.32 -6.53
CA VAL A 195 4.31 11.78 -6.02
C VAL A 195 4.17 11.32 -4.57
N PRO A 196 3.92 12.24 -3.61
CA PRO A 196 3.94 11.89 -2.20
C PRO A 196 2.92 10.82 -1.84
N TYR A 197 3.32 9.95 -0.92
CA TYR A 197 2.41 9.03 -0.27
C TYR A 197 1.49 9.81 0.69
N ASP A 198 0.18 9.59 0.60
CA ASP A 198 -0.77 10.01 1.62
C ASP A 198 -1.67 8.86 1.97
N PHE A 199 -1.66 8.53 3.25
CA PHE A 199 -2.46 7.47 3.80
C PHE A 199 -3.94 7.75 3.52
N GLY A 200 -4.57 6.91 2.70
CA GLY A 200 -5.95 7.13 2.30
C GLY A 200 -6.17 8.24 1.31
N ALA A 201 -5.21 8.47 0.41
CA ALA A 201 -5.40 9.37 -0.70
C ALA A 201 -6.77 9.11 -1.37
N GLY A 202 -7.47 10.19 -1.66
CA GLY A 202 -8.62 10.16 -2.57
C GLY A 202 -8.14 10.02 -4.01
N PRO A 203 -8.98 10.28 -5.01
CA PRO A 203 -8.56 10.38 -6.40
C PRO A 203 -7.32 11.29 -6.53
N TYR A 204 -6.38 10.90 -7.40
CA TYR A 204 -5.16 11.68 -7.64
C TYR A 204 -5.48 13.08 -8.16
N GLU A 205 -6.53 13.20 -8.97
CA GLU A 205 -7.00 14.46 -9.53
C GLU A 205 -7.27 15.50 -8.44
N GLU A 206 -7.80 15.05 -7.30
CA GLU A 206 -8.17 15.89 -6.16
C GLU A 206 -7.00 16.09 -5.19
N THR A 207 -6.30 15.02 -4.85
CA THR A 207 -5.34 15.04 -3.73
C THR A 207 -3.89 15.28 -4.15
N LYS A 208 -3.56 15.03 -5.43
CA LYS A 208 -2.19 15.01 -5.96
C LYS A 208 -1.24 14.10 -5.16
N LYS A 209 -1.78 13.07 -4.53
CA LYS A 209 -1.07 12.10 -3.68
C LYS A 209 -1.64 10.70 -3.91
N PHE A 210 -0.93 9.68 -3.43
CA PHE A 210 -1.38 8.29 -3.54
C PHE A 210 -1.19 7.52 -2.23
N ASP A 211 -2.03 6.51 -2.00
CA ASP A 211 -1.62 5.29 -1.29
C ASP A 211 -1.45 4.13 -2.28
N CYS A 212 -1.00 2.96 -1.80
CA CYS A 212 -0.55 1.90 -2.70
C CYS A 212 -1.66 1.39 -3.62
N SER A 213 -2.86 1.18 -3.07
CA SER A 213 -4.02 0.71 -3.81
C SER A 213 -4.68 1.78 -4.68
N THR A 214 -4.64 3.06 -4.31
CA THR A 214 -5.11 4.15 -5.21
C THR A 214 -4.16 4.42 -6.36
N PHE A 215 -2.86 4.23 -6.15
CA PHE A 215 -1.87 4.31 -7.22
C PHE A 215 -2.12 3.23 -8.28
N THR A 216 -2.23 1.96 -7.88
CA THR A 216 -2.52 0.88 -8.84
C THR A 216 -3.84 1.12 -9.55
N ARG A 217 -4.90 1.48 -8.81
CA ARG A 217 -6.20 1.81 -9.39
C ARG A 217 -6.11 2.94 -10.42
N HIS A 218 -5.39 4.02 -10.11
CA HIS A 218 -5.22 5.14 -11.02
C HIS A 218 -4.50 4.75 -12.31
N VAL A 219 -3.44 3.95 -12.20
CA VAL A 219 -2.70 3.43 -13.35
C VAL A 219 -3.61 2.55 -14.21
N TYR A 220 -4.25 1.54 -13.64
CA TYR A 220 -5.07 0.58 -14.40
C TYR A 220 -6.34 1.21 -14.99
N LYS A 221 -6.91 2.22 -14.33
CA LYS A 221 -8.08 2.94 -14.84
C LYS A 221 -7.79 3.61 -16.19
N LYS A 222 -6.55 4.08 -16.41
CA LYS A 222 -6.14 4.64 -17.72
C LYS A 222 -6.20 3.61 -18.85
N PHE A 223 -6.06 2.33 -18.53
CA PHE A 223 -6.13 1.18 -19.44
C PHE A 223 -7.48 0.46 -19.37
N GLY A 224 -8.52 1.14 -18.86
CA GLY A 224 -9.89 0.62 -18.88
C GLY A 224 -10.23 -0.38 -17.77
N VAL A 225 -9.36 -0.59 -16.79
CA VAL A 225 -9.58 -1.52 -15.67
C VAL A 225 -9.85 -0.75 -14.38
N ASP A 226 -11.06 -0.87 -13.82
CA ASP A 226 -11.41 -0.27 -12.53
C ASP A 226 -11.11 -1.24 -11.40
N LEU A 227 -9.94 -1.07 -10.79
CA LEU A 227 -9.55 -1.84 -9.62
C LEU A 227 -10.31 -1.38 -8.37
N PRO A 228 -10.66 -2.29 -7.44
CA PRO A 228 -11.17 -1.96 -6.13
C PRO A 228 -10.24 -1.02 -5.35
N ARG A 229 -10.81 -0.32 -4.36
CA ARG A 229 -10.06 0.66 -3.56
C ARG A 229 -8.99 0.03 -2.67
N LEU A 230 -9.15 -1.22 -2.22
CA LEU A 230 -8.25 -1.84 -1.25
C LEU A 230 -7.36 -2.89 -1.91
N ALA A 231 -6.10 -2.99 -1.47
CA ALA A 231 -5.16 -4.01 -1.95
C ALA A 231 -5.71 -5.44 -1.80
N LYS A 232 -6.32 -5.78 -0.65
CA LYS A 232 -6.95 -7.09 -0.43
C LYS A 232 -8.13 -7.40 -1.37
N ASP A 233 -8.80 -6.38 -1.89
CA ASP A 233 -9.93 -6.57 -2.81
C ASP A 233 -9.43 -6.65 -4.25
N GLN A 234 -8.36 -5.90 -4.58
CA GLN A 234 -7.62 -6.07 -5.82
C GLN A 234 -7.05 -7.49 -5.93
N ASP A 235 -6.67 -8.09 -4.80
CA ASP A 235 -6.20 -9.47 -4.70
C ASP A 235 -7.30 -10.53 -4.97
N ASN A 236 -8.56 -10.14 -5.17
CA ASN A 236 -9.60 -11.09 -5.57
C ASN A 236 -9.85 -11.07 -7.08
N LEU A 237 -9.01 -10.37 -7.86
CA LEU A 237 -9.17 -10.19 -9.29
C LEU A 237 -8.10 -10.93 -10.11
N GLY A 238 -8.40 -11.18 -11.38
CA GLY A 238 -7.44 -11.76 -12.31
C GLY A 238 -7.06 -13.21 -11.99
N LYS A 239 -5.85 -13.60 -12.41
CA LYS A 239 -5.32 -14.97 -12.29
C LYS A 239 -4.03 -14.98 -11.46
N ARG A 240 -3.89 -15.98 -10.60
CA ARG A 240 -2.63 -16.29 -9.91
C ARG A 240 -1.50 -16.55 -10.92
N VAL A 241 -0.34 -15.92 -10.72
CA VAL A 241 0.87 -16.18 -11.51
C VAL A 241 2.03 -16.55 -10.62
N SER A 242 2.88 -17.46 -11.09
CA SER A 242 4.12 -17.79 -10.41
C SER A 242 5.22 -16.79 -10.77
N ARG A 243 6.27 -16.78 -9.95
CA ARG A 243 7.38 -15.82 -10.07
C ARG A 243 8.14 -15.90 -11.40
N ASN A 244 8.26 -17.08 -11.98
CA ASN A 244 8.86 -17.32 -13.30
C ASN A 244 7.93 -16.96 -14.48
N GLU A 245 6.64 -16.73 -14.22
CA GLU A 245 5.66 -16.32 -15.24
C GLU A 245 5.42 -14.82 -15.23
N LEU A 246 6.08 -14.06 -14.33
CA LEU A 246 5.86 -12.64 -14.15
C LEU A 246 6.09 -11.86 -15.45
N VAL A 247 5.09 -11.07 -15.83
CA VAL A 247 5.19 -10.11 -16.92
C VAL A 247 4.89 -8.72 -16.42
N THR A 248 5.47 -7.74 -17.11
CA THR A 248 5.22 -6.32 -16.83
C THR A 248 3.73 -6.03 -16.78
N GLY A 249 3.28 -5.35 -15.72
CA GLY A 249 1.86 -5.10 -15.47
C GLY A 249 1.16 -6.18 -14.65
N ASP A 250 1.85 -7.19 -14.12
CA ASP A 250 1.29 -8.03 -13.04
C ASP A 250 1.28 -7.24 -11.71
N LEU A 251 0.26 -7.44 -10.89
CA LEU A 251 0.21 -6.90 -9.53
C LEU A 251 0.97 -7.83 -8.57
N ILE A 252 1.79 -7.23 -7.70
CA ILE A 252 2.49 -7.93 -6.63
C ILE A 252 1.85 -7.55 -5.30
N PHE A 253 1.44 -8.56 -4.54
CA PHE A 253 0.83 -8.35 -3.23
C PHE A 253 1.76 -8.80 -2.12
N PHE A 254 1.81 -7.96 -1.09
CA PHE A 254 2.69 -8.13 0.05
C PHE A 254 1.88 -8.14 1.34
N THR A 255 2.36 -8.89 2.31
CA THR A 255 1.90 -8.76 3.68
C THR A 255 2.51 -7.53 4.31
N VAL A 256 1.87 -7.06 5.37
CA VAL A 256 2.44 -6.07 6.27
C VAL A 256 2.41 -6.72 7.64
N PRO A 257 3.55 -7.28 8.11
CA PRO A 257 3.56 -8.13 9.30
C PRO A 257 2.88 -7.49 10.50
N GLY A 258 1.98 -8.24 11.13
CA GLY A 258 1.19 -7.78 12.28
C GLY A 258 0.05 -6.81 11.94
N ARG A 259 -0.23 -6.54 10.66
CA ARG A 259 -1.39 -5.73 10.23
C ARG A 259 -2.72 -6.47 10.41
N PHE A 260 -2.72 -7.80 10.28
CA PHE A 260 -3.90 -8.65 10.36
C PHE A 260 -3.67 -9.83 11.30
N LYS A 261 -4.74 -10.56 11.66
CA LYS A 261 -4.64 -11.79 12.47
C LYS A 261 -3.73 -12.85 11.82
N SER A 262 -3.67 -12.83 10.48
CA SER A 262 -2.79 -13.67 9.68
C SER A 262 -1.95 -12.79 8.77
N ASP A 263 -0.65 -13.07 8.71
CA ASP A 263 0.24 -12.45 7.75
C ASP A 263 -0.01 -12.94 6.31
N ALA A 264 -1.01 -13.79 6.07
CA ALA A 264 -1.42 -14.21 4.73
C ALA A 264 -2.32 -13.20 3.98
N ILE A 265 -2.66 -12.06 4.59
CA ILE A 265 -3.59 -11.08 4.01
C ILE A 265 -2.82 -9.94 3.33
N PRO A 266 -3.15 -9.60 2.07
CA PRO A 266 -2.54 -8.47 1.37
C PRO A 266 -2.71 -7.14 2.11
N GLY A 267 -1.58 -6.57 2.52
CA GLY A 267 -1.47 -5.26 3.17
C GLY A 267 -0.76 -4.21 2.31
N HIS A 268 -0.24 -4.58 1.15
CA HIS A 268 0.38 -3.65 0.23
C HIS A 268 0.33 -4.22 -1.19
N VAL A 269 0.31 -3.35 -2.19
CA VAL A 269 0.28 -3.72 -3.61
C VAL A 269 1.22 -2.83 -4.42
N GLY A 270 1.81 -3.40 -5.46
CA GLY A 270 2.58 -2.67 -6.47
C GLY A 270 2.47 -3.33 -7.84
N ILE A 271 3.03 -2.67 -8.85
CA ILE A 271 2.96 -3.11 -10.25
C ILE A 271 4.36 -3.61 -10.65
N TYR A 272 4.47 -4.85 -11.13
CA TYR A 272 5.71 -5.38 -11.65
C TYR A 272 6.11 -4.64 -12.93
N ILE A 273 7.38 -4.21 -13.00
CA ILE A 273 7.90 -3.41 -14.13
C ILE A 273 9.00 -4.12 -14.92
N GLY A 274 9.22 -5.40 -14.66
CA GLY A 274 10.31 -6.18 -15.24
C GLY A 274 11.58 -6.17 -14.39
N ASN A 275 12.54 -7.01 -14.76
CA ASN A 275 13.88 -7.09 -14.16
C ASN A 275 13.90 -7.30 -12.64
N GLY A 276 12.91 -8.01 -12.09
CA GLY A 276 12.82 -8.19 -10.64
C GLY A 276 12.46 -6.91 -9.89
N GLN A 277 11.91 -5.90 -10.56
CA GLN A 277 11.55 -4.61 -9.97
C GLN A 277 10.05 -4.37 -10.04
N PHE A 278 9.55 -3.55 -9.12
CA PHE A 278 8.16 -3.12 -9.09
C PHE A 278 8.05 -1.65 -8.71
N ILE A 279 7.01 -0.98 -9.22
CA ILE A 279 6.65 0.40 -8.87
C ILE A 279 5.48 0.39 -7.90
N HIS A 280 5.59 1.16 -6.83
CA HIS A 280 4.58 1.27 -5.76
C HIS A 280 4.69 2.64 -5.09
N THR A 281 3.79 2.94 -4.15
CA THR A 281 3.93 4.13 -3.29
C THR A 281 4.01 3.73 -1.83
N TRP A 282 5.00 4.28 -1.10
CA TRP A 282 5.20 4.03 0.32
C TRP A 282 6.06 5.12 0.94
N GLY A 283 5.60 5.69 2.06
CA GLY A 283 6.39 6.66 2.84
C GLY A 283 6.95 7.81 1.98
N ASP A 284 8.12 8.31 2.36
CA ASP A 284 8.94 9.20 1.52
C ASP A 284 9.87 8.34 0.65
N PRO A 285 10.05 8.60 -0.66
CA PRO A 285 9.58 9.76 -1.44
C PRO A 285 8.15 9.62 -2.03
N GLY A 286 7.39 8.60 -1.62
CA GLY A 286 6.07 8.31 -2.17
C GLY A 286 6.15 7.25 -3.26
N VAL A 287 5.70 7.58 -4.48
CA VAL A 287 5.82 6.67 -5.61
C VAL A 287 7.30 6.43 -5.93
N GLN A 288 7.71 5.17 -5.90
CA GLN A 288 9.09 4.74 -6.03
C GLN A 288 9.18 3.35 -6.69
N ILE A 289 10.40 3.00 -7.11
CA ILE A 289 10.73 1.68 -7.64
C ILE A 289 11.57 0.95 -6.60
N SER A 290 11.22 -0.29 -6.33
CA SER A 290 11.93 -1.17 -5.41
C SER A 290 12.25 -2.49 -6.09
N ASP A 291 13.30 -3.17 -5.60
CA ASP A 291 13.64 -4.52 -6.00
C ASP A 291 12.76 -5.54 -5.25
N LEU A 292 12.26 -6.56 -5.96
CA LEU A 292 11.48 -7.65 -5.39
C LEU A 292 12.34 -8.70 -4.70
N ASP A 293 13.61 -8.80 -5.10
CA ASP A 293 14.46 -9.97 -4.82
C ASP A 293 15.51 -9.68 -3.75
N SER A 294 15.45 -8.48 -3.16
CA SER A 294 16.37 -8.06 -2.12
C SER A 294 15.69 -7.15 -1.10
N GLY A 295 16.32 -7.02 0.06
CA GLY A 295 15.90 -6.09 1.11
C GLY A 295 14.59 -6.48 1.79
N TYR A 296 13.80 -5.48 2.17
CA TYR A 296 12.57 -5.69 2.94
C TYR A 296 11.51 -6.45 2.14
N TRP A 297 11.31 -6.05 0.88
CA TRP A 297 10.18 -6.53 0.06
C TRP A 297 10.24 -8.03 -0.22
N SER A 298 11.44 -8.61 -0.38
CA SER A 298 11.59 -10.05 -0.61
C SER A 298 11.05 -10.92 0.53
N ASN A 299 11.02 -10.40 1.76
CA ASN A 299 10.59 -11.14 2.95
C ASN A 299 9.08 -11.06 3.22
N VAL A 300 8.37 -10.18 2.48
CA VAL A 300 6.95 -9.91 2.72
C VAL A 300 6.09 -10.12 1.48
N ILE A 301 6.65 -10.65 0.38
CA ILE A 301 5.85 -11.07 -0.78
C ILE A 301 4.93 -12.21 -0.38
N LEU A 302 3.65 -12.06 -0.68
CA LEU A 302 2.69 -13.15 -0.62
C LEU A 302 2.51 -13.81 -1.98
N HIS A 303 2.59 -13.00 -3.04
CA HIS A 303 1.69 -13.20 -4.15
C HIS A 303 2.00 -12.39 -5.40
N MET A 304 1.58 -12.92 -6.55
CA MET A 304 1.42 -12.18 -7.80
C MET A 304 0.08 -12.51 -8.47
N GLN A 305 -0.50 -11.52 -9.14
CA GLN A 305 -1.71 -11.69 -9.94
C GLN A 305 -1.61 -10.98 -11.27
N ARG A 306 -2.08 -11.67 -12.30
CA ARG A 306 -2.28 -11.12 -13.64
C ARG A 306 -3.71 -10.64 -13.78
N ILE A 307 -3.86 -9.34 -13.83
CA ILE A 307 -5.15 -8.66 -14.01
C ILE A 307 -5.49 -8.54 -15.51
N LEU A 308 -4.48 -8.53 -16.36
CA LEU A 308 -4.53 -8.25 -17.79
C LEU A 308 -4.05 -9.45 -18.59
#